data_AF-A0A2V6REX4-F1
#
_entry.id   AF-A0A2V6REX4-F1
#
_cell.length_a   1.000
_cell.length_b   1.000
_cell.length_c   1.000
_cell.angle_alpha   90.00
_cell.angle_beta   90.00
_cell.angle_gamma   90.00
#
_symmetry.space_group_name_H-M   'P 1'
#
loop_
_entity.id
_entity.type
_entity.pdbx_description
1 polymer ?
#
loop_
_entity_poly.entity_id
_entity_poly.type
_entity_poly.pdbx_seq_one_letter_code
_entity_poly.pdbx_strand_id
1 'polypeptide(L)'
;MSARAAGAVARWAAVRRFGRPRTGVALGVLMLGSLTASAAGIVGLVGDVPVWRARTALRDGARLVREGDYPLAIRTLLGVVAGRPDDARAHYYLGVAYAHLGARTAAMNQLGDAVRLAPADPLMHDGLGEVLRQVGERRAAVGELETAARLGPDEPRYRVHLAGALLEAGDAAGAVARLREAARLEPRSAEIRLLLATALRRAGERRAMTLEYREAGRLAAGGPLGEVAKLELEERNTP
;
A
#
# COMPACT_ATOMS: atom_id res chain seq x y z
N MET A 1 -7.37 -10.40 28.30
CA MET A 1 -6.97 -10.07 26.90
C MET A 1 -5.85 -11.02 26.50
N SER A 2 -6.12 -12.03 25.67
CA SER A 2 -5.08 -13.00 25.29
C SER A 2 -4.38 -12.55 24.00
N ALA A 3 -3.06 -12.65 23.98
CA ALA A 3 -2.17 -12.25 22.88
C ALA A 3 -2.37 -13.03 21.56
N ARG A 4 -3.41 -13.87 21.46
CA ARG A 4 -3.68 -14.77 20.32
C ARG A 4 -4.64 -14.18 19.29
N ALA A 5 -5.61 -13.34 19.68
CA ALA A 5 -6.57 -12.71 18.76
C ALA A 5 -5.92 -11.61 17.90
N ALA A 6 -5.04 -10.80 18.48
CA ALA A 6 -4.23 -9.81 17.75
C ALA A 6 -3.29 -10.46 16.71
N GLY A 7 -2.89 -11.72 16.94
CA GLY A 7 -2.07 -12.47 16.01
C GLY A 7 -2.83 -13.10 14.84
N ALA A 8 -4.14 -13.31 14.94
CA ALA A 8 -4.92 -13.98 13.89
C ALA A 8 -5.24 -13.04 12.71
N VAL A 9 -5.64 -11.80 12.99
CA VAL A 9 -5.87 -10.75 11.97
C VAL A 9 -4.55 -10.31 11.33
N ALA A 10 -3.46 -10.23 12.10
CA ALA A 10 -2.11 -9.97 11.59
C ALA A 10 -1.58 -11.12 10.71
N ARG A 11 -1.89 -12.38 11.04
CA ARG A 11 -1.52 -13.55 10.22
C ARG A 11 -2.32 -13.63 8.93
N TRP A 12 -3.60 -13.23 8.93
CA TRP A 12 -4.39 -13.21 7.69
C TRP A 12 -3.96 -12.07 6.75
N ALA A 13 -3.59 -10.90 7.29
CA ALA A 13 -2.94 -9.82 6.54
C ALA A 13 -1.51 -10.18 6.03
N ALA A 14 -0.81 -11.09 6.73
CA ALA A 14 0.51 -11.58 6.33
C ALA A 14 0.49 -12.69 5.28
N VAL A 15 -0.63 -13.43 5.12
CA VAL A 15 -0.74 -14.53 4.15
C VAL A 15 -0.85 -14.05 2.70
N ARG A 16 -1.12 -12.76 2.45
CA ARG A 16 -0.89 -12.12 1.13
C ARG A 16 0.50 -11.50 0.95
N ARG A 17 1.38 -11.58 1.96
CA ARG A 17 2.71 -10.94 1.96
C ARG A 17 3.90 -11.90 1.86
N PHE A 18 3.68 -13.20 1.69
CA PHE A 18 4.77 -14.16 1.49
C PHE A 18 4.45 -15.18 0.40
N GLY A 19 4.76 -14.81 -0.85
CA GLY A 19 5.08 -15.79 -1.88
C GLY A 19 6.33 -16.55 -1.45
N ARG A 20 6.24 -17.87 -1.37
CA ARG A 20 7.39 -18.76 -1.11
C ARG A 20 8.46 -18.56 -2.18
N PRO A 21 9.75 -18.34 -1.85
CA PRO A 21 10.81 -18.54 -2.82
C PRO A 21 11.01 -20.06 -3.03
N ARG A 22 10.76 -20.54 -4.25
CA ARG A 22 11.23 -21.86 -4.67
C ARG A 22 12.63 -21.72 -5.23
N THR A 23 13.56 -22.39 -4.55
CA THR A 23 14.85 -22.94 -5.01
C THR A 23 15.93 -21.96 -5.46
N GLY A 24 17.14 -22.20 -4.94
CA GLY A 24 18.26 -21.30 -5.04
C GLY A 24 19.01 -21.36 -6.37
N VAL A 25 19.76 -20.29 -6.60
CA VAL A 25 21.02 -20.34 -7.34
C VAL A 25 22.02 -19.52 -6.53
N ALA A 26 22.90 -20.22 -5.82
CA ALA A 26 24.16 -19.66 -5.35
C ALA A 26 25.06 -19.52 -6.58
N LEU A 27 25.52 -18.31 -6.88
CA LEU A 27 26.62 -18.10 -7.81
C LEU A 27 27.70 -17.31 -7.07
N GLY A 28 28.78 -18.03 -6.79
CA GLY A 28 29.88 -17.64 -5.95
C GLY A 28 30.69 -16.50 -6.55
N VAL A 29 31.12 -15.63 -5.64
CA VAL A 29 32.25 -14.73 -5.85
C VAL A 29 33.53 -15.57 -5.77
N LEU A 30 34.29 -15.63 -6.85
CA LEU A 30 35.73 -15.92 -6.79
C LEU A 30 36.48 -14.87 -7.62
N MET A 31 37.25 -14.07 -6.89
CA MET A 31 38.25 -13.13 -7.38
C MET A 31 39.45 -13.88 -7.97
N LEU A 32 39.98 -13.41 -9.09
CA LEU A 32 41.38 -12.95 -9.31
C LEU A 32 41.79 -13.10 -10.77
N GLY A 33 42.32 -12.01 -11.34
CA GLY A 33 42.93 -12.02 -12.67
C GLY A 33 43.09 -10.61 -13.20
N SER A 34 44.18 -9.97 -12.82
CA SER A 34 44.65 -8.66 -13.30
C SER A 34 44.63 -8.56 -14.84
N LEU A 35 43.85 -7.62 -15.37
CA LEU A 35 44.16 -6.97 -16.63
C LEU A 35 44.06 -5.46 -16.45
N THR A 36 45.20 -4.81 -16.61
CA THR A 36 45.34 -3.38 -16.82
C THR A 36 44.54 -2.97 -18.05
N ALA A 37 43.31 -2.50 -17.85
CA ALA A 37 42.58 -1.73 -18.84
C ALA A 37 42.72 -0.25 -18.47
N SER A 38 43.47 0.47 -19.29
CA SER A 38 43.81 1.88 -19.17
C SER A 38 42.61 2.77 -18.85
N ALA A 39 42.86 3.84 -18.09
CA ALA A 39 41.92 4.83 -17.59
C ALA A 39 41.23 5.72 -18.66
N ALA A 40 40.84 5.15 -19.81
CA ALA A 40 40.18 5.84 -20.92
C ALA A 40 38.86 5.19 -21.38
N GLY A 41 38.26 4.30 -20.55
CA GLY A 41 37.11 3.48 -20.97
C GLY A 41 36.05 3.22 -19.92
N ILE A 42 35.73 4.18 -19.03
CA ILE A 42 34.58 4.09 -18.11
C ILE A 42 33.60 5.27 -18.32
N VAL A 43 33.46 5.72 -19.56
CA VAL A 43 32.40 6.67 -19.95
C VAL A 43 31.69 6.08 -21.16
N GLY A 44 30.64 5.29 -20.93
CA GLY A 44 29.86 4.72 -22.04
C GLY A 44 29.11 3.44 -21.75
N LEU A 45 28.36 3.36 -20.64
CA LEU A 45 27.26 2.38 -20.57
C LEU A 45 26.03 2.92 -19.82
N VAL A 46 25.73 4.20 -19.99
CA VAL A 46 24.34 4.69 -19.91
C VAL A 46 23.88 4.81 -21.36
N GLY A 47 23.70 3.66 -22.01
CA GLY A 47 23.19 3.62 -23.37
C GLY A 47 21.79 4.21 -23.38
N ASP A 48 21.57 5.17 -24.27
CA ASP A 48 20.28 5.77 -24.60
C ASP A 48 19.18 4.71 -24.55
N VAL A 49 18.39 4.72 -23.47
CA VAL A 49 17.19 3.89 -23.39
C VAL A 49 16.20 4.56 -24.35
N PRO A 50 15.89 3.96 -25.51
CA PRO A 50 15.06 4.64 -26.49
C PRO A 50 13.72 5.02 -25.87
N VAL A 51 13.24 6.24 -26.10
CA VAL A 51 12.00 6.78 -25.52
C VAL A 51 10.78 5.87 -25.78
N TRP A 52 10.80 5.05 -26.85
CA TRP A 52 9.79 4.03 -27.12
C TRP A 52 9.82 2.85 -26.13
N ARG A 53 11.00 2.42 -25.64
CA ARG A 53 11.12 1.48 -24.51
C ARG A 53 10.63 2.10 -23.21
N ALA A 54 10.78 3.43 -23.04
CA ALA A 54 10.36 4.12 -21.82
C ALA A 54 8.82 4.11 -21.62
N ARG A 55 8.02 4.09 -22.70
CA ARG A 55 6.55 4.01 -22.60
C ARG A 55 6.04 2.63 -22.18
N THR A 56 6.62 1.55 -22.71
CA THR A 56 6.31 0.18 -22.23
C THR A 56 6.87 -0.04 -20.82
N ALA A 57 8.03 0.53 -20.53
CA ALA A 57 8.71 0.39 -19.24
C ALA A 57 7.90 0.94 -18.04
N LEU A 58 7.07 1.97 -18.20
CA LEU A 58 6.19 2.41 -17.10
C LEU A 58 5.12 1.35 -16.79
N ARG A 59 4.49 0.79 -17.82
CA ARG A 59 3.47 -0.26 -17.64
C ARG A 59 4.09 -1.52 -17.06
N ASP A 60 5.29 -1.88 -17.51
CA ASP A 60 6.06 -3.00 -16.97
C ASP A 60 6.47 -2.76 -15.52
N GLY A 61 7.00 -1.58 -15.20
CA GLY A 61 7.33 -1.18 -13.83
C GLY A 61 6.12 -1.25 -12.91
N ALA A 62 4.97 -0.70 -13.33
CA ALA A 62 3.72 -0.79 -12.59
C ALA A 62 3.23 -2.23 -12.39
N ARG A 63 3.40 -3.08 -13.41
CA ARG A 63 3.06 -4.51 -13.33
C ARG A 63 3.98 -5.23 -12.35
N LEU A 64 5.29 -5.00 -12.40
CA LEU A 64 6.27 -5.59 -11.48
C LEU A 64 5.99 -5.21 -10.03
N VAL A 65 5.59 -3.94 -9.77
CA VAL A 65 5.14 -3.52 -8.43
C VAL A 65 3.94 -4.33 -7.96
N ARG A 66 2.94 -4.56 -8.82
CA ARG A 66 1.77 -5.40 -8.47
C ARG A 66 2.13 -6.86 -8.24
N GLU A 67 3.10 -7.39 -8.99
CA GLU A 67 3.60 -8.76 -8.84
C GLU A 67 4.53 -8.92 -7.63
N GLY A 68 5.00 -7.81 -7.06
CA GLY A 68 5.88 -7.79 -5.88
C GLY A 68 7.37 -7.94 -6.20
N ASP A 69 7.76 -7.89 -7.47
CA ASP A 69 9.17 -7.89 -7.88
C ASP A 69 9.73 -6.46 -7.79
N TYR A 70 9.86 -5.97 -6.56
CA TYR A 70 10.28 -4.59 -6.29
C TYR A 70 11.70 -4.26 -6.78
N PRO A 71 12.72 -5.14 -6.64
CA PRO A 71 14.05 -4.86 -7.18
C PRO A 71 14.04 -4.65 -8.70
N LEU A 72 13.34 -5.50 -9.45
CA LEU A 72 13.23 -5.35 -10.90
C LEU A 72 12.36 -4.14 -11.28
N ALA A 73 11.30 -3.87 -10.51
CA ALA A 73 10.47 -2.68 -10.68
C ALA A 73 11.30 -1.40 -10.54
N ILE A 74 12.11 -1.28 -9.48
CA ILE A 74 12.99 -0.13 -9.24
C ILE A 74 13.94 0.08 -10.42
N ARG A 75 14.65 -0.97 -10.85
CA ARG A 75 15.57 -0.88 -11.99
C ARG A 75 14.86 -0.39 -13.26
N THR A 76 13.67 -0.90 -13.52
CA THR A 76 12.87 -0.54 -14.70
C THR A 76 12.37 0.91 -14.62
N LEU A 77 11.87 1.31 -13.46
CA LEU A 77 11.29 2.63 -13.21
C LEU A 77 12.36 3.73 -13.13
N LEU A 78 13.56 3.44 -12.63
CA LEU A 78 14.70 4.37 -12.70
C LEU A 78 15.04 4.72 -14.15
N GLY A 79 14.98 3.75 -15.06
CA GLY A 79 15.14 4.01 -16.50
C GLY A 79 14.04 4.91 -17.07
N VAL A 80 12.81 4.79 -16.55
CA VAL A 80 11.70 5.68 -16.94
C VAL A 80 11.95 7.11 -16.44
N VAL A 81 12.27 7.28 -15.16
CA VAL A 81 12.54 8.58 -14.54
C VAL A 81 13.76 9.26 -15.19
N ALA A 82 14.80 8.52 -15.55
CA ALA A 82 15.95 9.07 -16.24
C ALA A 82 15.61 9.67 -17.62
N GLY A 83 14.69 9.05 -18.36
CA GLY A 83 14.24 9.55 -19.66
C GLY A 83 13.07 10.52 -19.60
N ARG A 84 12.29 10.50 -18.52
CA ARG A 84 11.07 11.28 -18.28
C ARG A 84 10.98 11.68 -16.80
N PRO A 85 11.79 12.65 -16.35
CA PRO A 85 11.89 13.03 -14.93
C PRO A 85 10.64 13.77 -14.41
N ASP A 86 9.68 14.08 -15.27
CA ASP A 86 8.41 14.70 -14.95
C ASP A 86 7.22 13.70 -14.95
N ASP A 87 7.49 12.40 -15.14
CA ASP A 87 6.45 11.36 -15.10
C ASP A 87 6.05 11.05 -13.64
N ALA A 88 5.02 11.76 -13.16
CA ALA A 88 4.47 11.59 -11.80
C ALA A 88 4.15 10.12 -11.45
N ARG A 89 3.68 9.34 -12.43
CA ARG A 89 3.34 7.93 -12.20
C ARG A 89 4.58 7.06 -12.04
N ALA A 90 5.66 7.38 -12.76
CA ALA A 90 6.94 6.69 -12.58
C ALA A 90 7.48 6.92 -11.17
N HIS A 91 7.47 8.16 -10.71
CA HIS A 91 7.81 8.54 -9.33
C HIS A 91 6.91 7.83 -8.31
N TYR A 92 5.60 7.78 -8.53
CA TYR A 92 4.67 7.05 -7.68
C TYR A 92 5.03 5.56 -7.54
N TYR A 93 5.16 4.83 -8.65
CA TYR A 93 5.46 3.39 -8.59
C TYR A 93 6.85 3.12 -8.01
N LEU A 94 7.81 4.00 -8.27
CA LEU A 94 9.16 3.88 -7.71
C LEU A 94 9.12 4.07 -6.19
N GLY A 95 8.35 5.04 -5.70
CA GLY A 95 8.14 5.26 -4.28
C GLY A 95 7.43 4.10 -3.59
N VAL A 96 6.39 3.53 -4.20
CA VAL A 96 5.72 2.31 -3.71
C VAL A 96 6.70 1.14 -3.62
N ALA A 97 7.53 0.92 -4.65
CA ALA A 97 8.52 -0.15 -4.64
C ALA A 97 9.56 0.04 -3.52
N TYR A 98 10.06 1.26 -3.31
CA TYR A 98 10.96 1.57 -2.19
C TYR A 98 10.30 1.36 -0.83
N ALA A 99 9.03 1.73 -0.67
CA ALA A 99 8.29 1.53 0.57
C ALA A 99 8.22 0.04 0.94
N HIS A 100 7.92 -0.82 -0.04
CA HIS A 100 7.88 -2.28 0.17
C HIS A 100 9.23 -2.90 0.53
N LEU A 101 10.34 -2.32 0.09
CA LEU A 101 11.69 -2.72 0.50
C LEU A 101 12.14 -2.09 1.82
N GLY A 102 11.30 -1.28 2.47
CA GLY A 102 11.65 -0.59 3.72
C GLY A 102 12.57 0.63 3.53
N ALA A 103 12.84 1.04 2.28
CA ALA A 103 13.64 2.22 1.96
C ALA A 103 12.80 3.50 2.12
N ARG A 104 12.44 3.81 3.37
CA ARG A 104 11.47 4.85 3.76
C ARG A 104 11.78 6.23 3.17
N THR A 105 13.02 6.71 3.33
CA THR A 105 13.43 8.03 2.82
C THR A 105 13.31 8.12 1.31
N ALA A 106 13.76 7.08 0.60
CA ALA A 106 13.65 7.03 -0.86
C ALA A 106 12.18 7.00 -1.30
N ALA A 107 11.34 6.23 -0.60
CA ALA A 107 9.90 6.17 -0.86
C ALA A 107 9.22 7.54 -0.71
N MET A 108 9.48 8.24 0.40
CA MET A 108 8.92 9.56 0.67
C MET A 108 9.38 10.60 -0.35
N ASN A 109 10.66 10.61 -0.74
CA ASN A 109 11.16 11.54 -1.76
C ASN A 109 10.45 11.33 -3.09
N GLN A 110 10.35 10.08 -3.55
CA GLN A 110 9.71 9.77 -4.83
C GLN A 110 8.21 10.06 -4.83
N LEU A 111 7.50 9.77 -3.73
CA LEU A 111 6.07 10.09 -3.61
C LEU A 111 5.82 11.59 -3.45
N GLY A 112 6.72 12.32 -2.78
CA GLY A 112 6.70 13.78 -2.72
C GLY A 112 6.88 14.41 -4.11
N ASP A 113 7.79 13.88 -4.93
CA ASP A 113 7.93 14.30 -6.32
C ASP A 113 6.67 13.99 -7.14
N ALA A 114 6.06 12.82 -6.94
CA ALA A 114 4.81 12.44 -7.60
C ALA A 114 3.67 13.43 -7.28
N VAL A 115 3.50 13.82 -6.01
CA VAL A 115 2.52 14.83 -5.57
C VAL A 115 2.85 16.20 -6.18
N ARG A 116 4.11 16.61 -6.18
CA ARG A 116 4.54 17.90 -6.77
C ARG A 116 4.27 17.98 -8.27
N LEU A 117 4.45 16.88 -8.99
CA LEU A 117 4.25 16.79 -10.43
C LEU A 117 2.77 16.68 -10.83
N ALA A 118 1.93 16.05 -10.01
CA ALA A 118 0.51 15.89 -10.27
C ALA A 118 -0.36 16.15 -9.01
N PRO A 119 -0.43 17.41 -8.53
CA PRO A 119 -1.09 17.77 -7.27
C PRO A 119 -2.63 17.67 -7.29
N ALA A 120 -3.23 17.43 -8.47
CA ALA A 120 -4.66 17.22 -8.61
C ALA A 120 -5.03 15.73 -8.77
N ASP A 121 -4.05 14.84 -8.83
CA ASP A 121 -4.30 13.39 -8.95
C ASP A 121 -4.40 12.78 -7.53
N PRO A 122 -5.59 12.28 -7.13
CA PRO A 122 -5.79 11.71 -5.80
C PRO A 122 -4.88 10.51 -5.52
N LEU A 123 -4.43 9.78 -6.55
CA LEU A 123 -3.53 8.63 -6.38
C LEU A 123 -2.17 9.03 -5.81
N MET A 124 -1.66 10.22 -6.15
CA MET A 124 -0.34 10.67 -5.67
C MET A 124 -0.37 10.93 -4.17
N HIS A 125 -1.40 11.65 -3.73
CA HIS A 125 -1.66 11.93 -2.32
C HIS A 125 -1.93 10.66 -1.52
N ASP A 126 -2.69 9.72 -2.09
CA ASP A 126 -2.97 8.43 -1.45
C ASP A 126 -1.69 7.63 -1.18
N GLY A 127 -0.81 7.53 -2.18
CA GLY A 127 0.47 6.83 -2.05
C GLY A 127 1.37 7.46 -0.99
N LEU A 128 1.52 8.79 -1.01
CA LEU A 128 2.32 9.50 -0.02
C LEU A 128 1.74 9.34 1.38
N GLY A 129 0.41 9.48 1.52
CA GLY A 129 -0.31 9.31 2.77
C GLY A 129 -0.15 7.92 3.39
N GLU A 130 -0.25 6.86 2.60
CA GLU A 130 -0.03 5.49 3.08
C GLU A 130 1.42 5.25 3.54
N VAL A 131 2.42 5.79 2.85
CA VAL A 131 3.82 5.69 3.28
C VAL A 131 4.06 6.47 4.57
N LEU A 132 3.54 7.70 4.68
CA LEU A 132 3.60 8.51 5.90
C LEU A 132 2.97 7.77 7.09
N ARG A 133 1.83 7.11 6.87
CA ARG A 133 1.15 6.29 7.88
C ARG A 133 2.06 5.15 8.36
N GLN A 134 2.67 4.41 7.43
CA GLN A 134 3.57 3.28 7.75
C GLN A 134 4.82 3.69 8.52
N VAL A 135 5.34 4.89 8.30
CA VAL A 135 6.52 5.39 9.02
C VAL A 135 6.18 6.05 10.36
N GLY A 136 4.89 6.23 10.67
CA GLY A 136 4.40 6.77 11.93
C GLY A 136 4.13 8.28 11.92
N GLU A 137 4.23 8.94 10.77
CA GLU A 137 3.94 10.37 10.59
C GLU A 137 2.44 10.63 10.48
N ARG A 138 1.71 10.30 11.55
CA ARG A 138 0.24 10.19 11.56
C ARG A 138 -0.48 11.46 11.11
N ARG A 139 -0.02 12.64 11.54
CA ARG A 139 -0.65 13.92 11.17
C ARG A 139 -0.48 14.23 9.70
N ALA A 140 0.73 14.04 9.17
CA ALA A 140 1.02 14.25 7.75
C ALA A 140 0.25 13.25 6.88
N ALA A 141 0.18 11.98 7.30
CA ALA A 141 -0.60 10.95 6.63
C ALA A 141 -2.09 11.33 6.50
N VAL A 142 -2.71 11.81 7.58
CA VAL A 142 -4.12 12.27 7.54
C VAL A 142 -4.28 13.41 6.52
N GLY A 143 -3.41 14.41 6.53
CA GLY A 143 -3.52 15.55 5.59
C GLY A 143 -3.45 15.15 4.11
N GLU A 144 -2.54 14.24 3.76
CA GLU A 144 -2.43 13.72 2.39
C GLU A 144 -3.66 12.87 2.01
N LEU A 145 -4.10 11.97 2.90
CA LEU A 145 -5.26 11.10 2.66
C LEU A 145 -6.59 11.87 2.61
N GLU A 146 -6.72 12.97 3.35
CA GLU A 146 -7.86 13.89 3.23
C GLU A 146 -7.88 14.57 1.86
N THR A 147 -6.72 14.92 1.33
CA THR A 147 -6.61 15.47 -0.02
C THR A 147 -6.95 14.42 -1.08
N ALA A 148 -6.47 13.19 -0.95
CA ALA A 148 -6.84 12.08 -1.83
C ALA A 148 -8.37 11.83 -1.84
N ALA A 149 -9.00 11.76 -0.66
CA ALA A 149 -10.43 11.54 -0.54
C ALA A 149 -11.28 12.70 -1.08
N ARG A 150 -10.79 13.94 -0.98
CA ARG A 150 -11.44 15.14 -1.55
C ARG A 150 -11.35 15.16 -3.07
N LEU A 151 -10.19 14.81 -3.63
CA LEU A 151 -9.94 14.82 -5.07
C LEU A 151 -10.57 13.60 -5.79
N GLY A 152 -10.77 12.48 -5.09
CA GLY A 152 -11.39 11.26 -5.61
C GLY A 152 -12.70 10.90 -4.88
N PRO A 153 -13.77 11.69 -5.00
CA PRO A 153 -14.98 11.51 -4.20
C PRO A 153 -15.74 10.21 -4.50
N ASP A 154 -15.56 9.59 -5.66
CA ASP A 154 -16.29 8.38 -6.06
C ASP A 154 -15.52 7.09 -5.82
N GLU A 155 -14.27 7.18 -5.33
CA GLU A 155 -13.39 6.05 -5.12
C GLU A 155 -13.32 5.70 -3.61
N PRO A 156 -13.90 4.57 -3.18
CA PRO A 156 -13.97 4.19 -1.77
C PRO A 156 -12.60 4.01 -1.12
N ARG A 157 -11.57 3.58 -1.87
CA ARG A 157 -10.25 3.25 -1.30
C ARG A 157 -9.64 4.42 -0.52
N TYR A 158 -9.83 5.65 -1.00
CA TYR A 158 -9.25 6.84 -0.38
C TYR A 158 -9.85 7.10 0.99
N ARG A 159 -11.15 6.84 1.16
CA ARG A 159 -11.82 6.92 2.46
C ARG A 159 -11.42 5.81 3.39
N VAL A 160 -11.16 4.61 2.86
CA VAL A 160 -10.66 3.46 3.62
C VAL A 160 -9.26 3.76 4.19
N HIS A 161 -8.32 4.22 3.36
CA HIS A 161 -6.97 4.57 3.82
C HIS A 161 -7.00 5.70 4.84
N LEU A 162 -7.80 6.75 4.57
CA LEU A 162 -8.01 7.85 5.50
C LEU A 162 -8.58 7.39 6.85
N ALA A 163 -9.56 6.49 6.86
CA ALA A 163 -10.08 5.92 8.09
C ALA A 163 -9.01 5.12 8.85
N GLY A 164 -8.13 4.40 8.15
CA GLY A 164 -6.97 3.73 8.74
C GLY A 164 -6.06 4.72 9.47
N ALA A 165 -5.69 5.81 8.81
CA ALA A 165 -4.87 6.87 9.41
C ALA A 165 -5.55 7.55 10.61
N LEU A 166 -6.86 7.81 10.53
CA LEU A 166 -7.64 8.37 11.64
C LEU A 166 -7.69 7.44 12.86
N LEU A 167 -7.87 6.13 12.66
CA LEU A 167 -7.81 5.15 13.75
C LEU A 167 -6.45 5.13 14.44
N GLU A 168 -5.36 5.24 13.68
CA GLU A 168 -4.01 5.31 14.23
C GLU A 168 -3.76 6.65 14.95
N ALA A 169 -4.35 7.74 14.46
CA ALA A 169 -4.34 9.03 15.14
C ALA A 169 -5.23 9.08 16.40
N GLY A 170 -6.04 8.04 16.65
CA GLY A 170 -6.95 7.94 17.79
C GLY A 170 -8.34 8.54 17.53
N ASP A 171 -8.61 9.06 16.33
CA ASP A 171 -9.91 9.57 15.93
C ASP A 171 -10.81 8.44 15.38
N ALA A 172 -11.34 7.64 16.30
CA ALA A 172 -12.25 6.54 15.93
C ALA A 172 -13.58 7.06 15.35
N ALA A 173 -14.07 8.20 15.80
CA ALA A 173 -15.34 8.77 15.31
C ALA A 173 -15.21 9.25 13.86
N GLY A 174 -14.12 9.97 13.54
CA GLY A 174 -13.81 10.37 12.18
C GLY A 174 -13.63 9.17 11.25
N ALA A 175 -12.93 8.12 11.70
CA ALA A 175 -12.76 6.89 10.92
C ALA A 175 -14.11 6.22 10.60
N VAL A 176 -15.03 6.14 11.57
CA VAL A 176 -16.39 5.62 11.35
C VAL A 176 -17.13 6.43 10.29
N ALA A 177 -17.03 7.76 10.32
CA ALA A 177 -17.68 8.61 9.32
C ALA A 177 -17.18 8.31 7.90
N ARG A 178 -15.86 8.25 7.71
CA ARG A 178 -15.24 7.97 6.39
C ARG A 178 -15.55 6.55 5.91
N LEU A 179 -15.58 5.55 6.80
CA LEU A 179 -15.96 4.18 6.44
C LEU A 179 -17.45 4.02 6.13
N ARG A 180 -18.33 4.79 6.78
CA ARG A 180 -19.76 4.83 6.40
C ARG A 180 -19.93 5.38 4.98
N GLU A 181 -19.18 6.41 4.61
CA GLU A 181 -19.16 6.91 3.23
C GLU A 181 -18.63 5.86 2.24
N ALA A 182 -17.50 5.20 2.55
CA ALA A 182 -16.97 4.11 1.73
C ALA A 182 -17.99 2.97 1.54
N ALA A 183 -18.71 2.60 2.61
CA ALA A 183 -19.75 1.57 2.57
C ALA A 183 -20.99 1.99 1.76
N ARG A 184 -21.26 3.30 1.59
CA ARG A 184 -22.32 3.77 0.68
C ARG A 184 -21.88 3.64 -0.78
N LEU A 185 -20.61 3.90 -1.09
CA LEU A 185 -20.06 3.76 -2.43
C LEU A 185 -19.95 2.28 -2.85
N GLU A 186 -19.57 1.40 -1.91
CA GLU A 186 -19.52 -0.04 -2.13
C GLU A 186 -20.35 -0.83 -1.10
N PRO A 187 -21.69 -0.89 -1.24
CA PRO A 187 -22.57 -1.53 -0.26
C PRO A 187 -22.33 -3.01 -0.02
N ARG A 188 -21.73 -3.71 -1.00
CA ARG A 188 -21.48 -5.16 -1.01
C ARG A 188 -20.04 -5.55 -0.66
N SER A 189 -19.21 -4.59 -0.26
CA SER A 189 -17.83 -4.89 0.15
C SER A 189 -17.78 -5.40 1.59
N ALA A 190 -17.60 -6.72 1.76
CA ALA A 190 -17.43 -7.33 3.08
C ALA A 190 -16.19 -6.80 3.82
N GLU A 191 -15.15 -6.41 3.08
CA GLU A 191 -13.94 -5.80 3.63
C GLU A 191 -14.24 -4.45 4.28
N ILE A 192 -14.93 -3.54 3.57
CA ILE A 192 -15.30 -2.23 4.11
C ILE A 192 -16.22 -2.39 5.33
N ARG A 193 -17.13 -3.36 5.32
CA ARG A 193 -18.01 -3.69 6.47
C ARG A 193 -17.20 -4.12 7.69
N LEU A 194 -16.18 -4.96 7.52
CA LEU A 194 -15.28 -5.37 8.61
C LEU A 194 -14.44 -4.22 9.17
N LEU A 195 -13.95 -3.35 8.28
CA LEU A 195 -13.20 -2.17 8.69
C LEU A 195 -14.11 -1.20 9.47
N LEU A 196 -15.34 -0.99 9.01
CA LEU A 196 -16.35 -0.19 9.72
C LEU A 196 -16.68 -0.79 11.09
N ALA A 197 -16.91 -2.10 11.17
CA ALA A 197 -17.12 -2.78 12.45
C ALA A 197 -15.92 -2.59 13.41
N THR A 198 -14.70 -2.68 12.90
CA THR A 198 -13.47 -2.44 13.67
C THR A 198 -13.36 -1.00 14.17
N ALA A 199 -13.73 -0.02 13.34
CA ALA A 199 -13.76 1.38 13.73
C ALA A 199 -14.83 1.65 14.80
N LEU A 200 -16.05 1.13 14.61
CA LEU A 200 -17.16 1.22 15.56
C LEU A 200 -16.79 0.59 16.92
N ARG A 201 -16.04 -0.50 16.90
CA ARG A 201 -15.49 -1.13 18.12
C ARG A 201 -14.56 -0.17 18.87
N ARG A 202 -13.66 0.52 18.17
CA ARG A 202 -12.77 1.53 18.79
C ARG A 202 -13.54 2.75 19.28
N ALA A 203 -14.64 3.11 18.62
CA ALA A 203 -15.54 4.18 19.04
C ALA A 203 -16.48 3.79 20.20
N GLY A 204 -16.52 2.51 20.60
CA GLY A 204 -17.43 2.02 21.64
C GLY A 204 -18.88 1.80 21.19
N GLU A 205 -19.17 1.94 19.90
CA GLU A 205 -20.51 1.78 19.32
C GLU A 205 -20.90 0.29 19.14
N ARG A 206 -21.08 -0.42 20.25
CA ARG A 206 -21.25 -1.90 20.27
C ARG A 206 -22.41 -2.40 19.41
N ARG A 207 -23.57 -1.74 19.46
CA ARG A 207 -24.75 -2.18 18.67
C ARG A 207 -24.49 -2.10 17.17
N ALA A 208 -24.00 -0.95 16.71
CA ALA A 208 -23.68 -0.74 15.30
C ALA A 208 -22.57 -1.68 14.82
N MET A 209 -21.52 -1.86 15.62
CA MET A 209 -20.44 -2.82 15.34
C MET A 209 -20.99 -4.24 15.08
N THR A 210 -21.89 -4.75 15.93
CA THR A 210 -22.46 -6.11 15.76
C THR A 210 -23.23 -6.24 14.45
N LEU A 211 -23.96 -5.20 14.04
CA LEU A 211 -24.70 -5.20 12.78
C LEU A 211 -23.73 -5.31 11.58
N GLU A 212 -22.65 -4.53 11.59
CA GLU A 212 -21.68 -4.53 10.49
C GLU A 212 -20.90 -5.85 10.40
N TYR A 213 -20.54 -6.48 11.54
CA TYR A 213 -19.95 -7.82 11.52
C TYR A 213 -20.92 -8.87 10.96
N ARG A 214 -22.20 -8.84 11.34
CA ARG A 214 -23.20 -9.77 10.78
C ARG A 214 -23.34 -9.60 9.27
N GLU A 215 -23.39 -8.36 8.81
CA GLU A 215 -23.52 -8.08 7.38
C GLU A 215 -22.27 -8.48 6.60
N ALA A 216 -21.06 -8.22 7.13
CA ALA A 216 -19.82 -8.73 6.56
C ALA A 216 -19.82 -10.27 6.46
N GLY A 217 -20.25 -10.95 7.52
CA GLY A 217 -20.41 -12.40 7.57
C GLY A 217 -21.37 -12.93 6.52
N ARG A 218 -22.49 -12.23 6.30
CA ARG A 218 -23.48 -12.57 5.27
C ARG A 218 -22.92 -12.38 3.86
N LEU A 219 -22.24 -11.26 3.60
CA LEU A 219 -21.67 -10.93 2.28
C LEU A 219 -20.52 -11.85 1.89
N ALA A 220 -19.75 -12.35 2.85
CA ALA A 220 -18.60 -13.24 2.64
C ALA A 220 -18.81 -14.64 3.24
N ALA A 221 -20.04 -15.14 3.22
CA ALA A 221 -20.38 -16.45 3.79
C ALA A 221 -19.53 -17.57 3.17
N GLY A 222 -18.90 -18.39 4.01
CA GLY A 222 -18.00 -19.47 3.58
C GLY A 222 -16.62 -19.01 3.09
N GLY A 223 -16.36 -17.70 3.08
CA GLY A 223 -15.06 -17.12 2.77
C GLY A 223 -14.30 -16.69 4.03
N PRO A 224 -12.98 -16.42 3.93
CA PRO A 224 -12.18 -16.07 5.10
C PRO A 224 -12.65 -14.79 5.82
N LEU A 225 -13.14 -13.80 5.08
CA LEU A 225 -13.69 -12.57 5.68
C LEU A 225 -14.96 -12.84 6.49
N GLY A 226 -15.79 -13.79 6.05
CA GLY A 226 -16.98 -14.19 6.81
C GLY A 226 -16.61 -14.93 8.09
N GLU A 227 -15.58 -15.77 8.07
CA GLU A 227 -15.07 -16.44 9.26
C GLU A 227 -14.47 -15.44 10.27
N VAL A 228 -13.72 -14.44 9.80
CA VAL A 228 -13.25 -13.33 10.68
C VAL A 228 -14.42 -12.64 11.36
N ALA A 229 -15.50 -12.36 10.62
CA ALA A 229 -16.68 -11.71 11.17
C ALA A 229 -17.37 -12.55 12.26
N LYS A 230 -17.46 -13.88 12.07
CA LYS A 230 -18.05 -14.80 13.05
C LYS A 230 -17.20 -14.88 14.32
N LEU A 231 -15.89 -15.08 14.18
CA LEU A 231 -14.97 -15.16 15.32
C LEU A 231 -15.04 -13.92 16.21
N GLU A 232 -15.07 -12.74 15.59
CA GLU A 232 -15.18 -11.45 16.31
C GLU A 232 -16.53 -11.26 17.03
N LEU A 233 -17.59 -11.89 16.54
CA LEU A 233 -18.89 -11.94 17.23
C LEU A 233 -18.89 -12.93 18.40
N GLU A 234 -18.23 -14.08 18.25
CA GLU A 234 -18.15 -15.14 19.24
C GLU A 234 -17.29 -14.78 20.45
N GLU A 235 -16.10 -14.19 20.23
CA GLU A 235 -15.20 -13.75 21.32
C GLU A 235 -15.87 -12.79 22.32
N ARG A 236 -16.94 -12.10 21.91
CA ARG A 236 -17.69 -11.14 22.73
C ARG A 236 -18.91 -11.72 23.44
N ASN A 237 -19.34 -12.93 23.08
CA ASN A 237 -20.42 -13.65 23.75
C ASN A 237 -19.91 -14.60 24.83
N THR A 238 -18.59 -14.79 24.95
CA THR A 238 -17.98 -15.45 26.10
C THR A 238 -18.09 -14.54 27.34
N PRO A 239 -18.71 -15.02 28.45
CA PRO A 239 -18.95 -14.22 29.65
C PRO A 239 -17.67 -13.77 30.37
#